data_AF-A0A6H0ZRA3-F1
#
_entry.id   AF-A0A6H0ZRA3-F1
#
_cell.length_a   1.000
_cell.length_b   1.000
_cell.length_c   1.000
_cell.angle_alpha   90.00
_cell.angle_beta   90.00
_cell.angle_gamma   90.00
#
_symmetry.space_group_name_H-M   'P 1'
#
loop_
_entity.id
_entity.type
_entity.pdbx_description
1 polymer ?
#
loop_
_entity_poly.entity_id
_entity_poly.type
_entity_poly.pdbx_seq_one_letter_code
_entity_poly.pdbx_strand_id
1 'polypeptide(L)'
;MHLENDIAIRRHARHVLSDDVALGVGDGWHQLAGRALGEIQDVTDGKVNIRQVKERSGKLSIFTDIMIRGGPETVEQRVFDVTNAAADQSAFVCEMCGSDGRLTAGDRLRVRCQACAADDPERERVWKAHKPDIQEAAAYYVGVCLEHGRLFPVKNIVTRTCVDDRDHRLWLDEVHDRLTWFRAGSWIDGVDETMRAEFRRLDFVR
;
A
#
# COMPACT_ATOMS: atom_id res chain seq x y z
N MET A 1 0.88 1.60 5.73
CA MET A 1 1.43 1.28 4.39
C MET A 1 2.67 2.12 4.18
N HIS A 2 3.83 1.54 4.42
CA HIS A 2 5.10 2.22 4.26
C HIS A 2 5.46 2.35 2.78
N LEU A 3 5.86 3.55 2.39
CA LEU A 3 6.12 3.92 1.01
C LEU A 3 7.28 3.10 0.42
N GLU A 4 8.28 2.81 1.25
CA GLU A 4 9.44 1.98 0.93
C GLU A 4 9.03 0.59 0.43
N ASN A 5 8.01 0.00 1.06
CA ASN A 5 7.51 -1.32 0.71
C ASN A 5 6.70 -1.29 -0.59
N ASP A 6 5.86 -0.26 -0.82
CA ASP A 6 5.16 -0.04 -2.09
C ASP A 6 6.16 0.09 -3.25
N ILE A 7 7.20 0.91 -3.09
CA ILE A 7 8.26 1.08 -4.10
C ILE A 7 9.03 -0.21 -4.35
N ALA A 8 9.34 -1.00 -3.30
CA ALA A 8 10.01 -2.28 -3.47
C ALA A 8 9.17 -3.27 -4.30
N ILE A 9 7.87 -3.34 -4.05
CA ILE A 9 6.94 -4.18 -4.83
C ILE A 9 6.87 -3.71 -6.28
N ARG A 10 6.73 -2.40 -6.52
CA ARG A 10 6.67 -1.84 -7.88
C ARG A 10 7.93 -2.14 -8.69
N ARG A 11 9.12 -2.04 -8.09
CA ARG A 11 10.38 -2.42 -8.75
C ARG A 11 10.40 -3.91 -9.14
N HIS A 12 9.92 -4.76 -8.25
CA HIS A 12 9.89 -6.21 -8.44
C HIS A 12 8.89 -6.63 -9.53
N ALA A 13 7.70 -6.04 -9.54
CA ALA A 13 6.58 -6.39 -10.42
C ALA A 13 6.32 -5.36 -11.54
N ARG A 14 7.35 -4.62 -11.97
CA ARG A 14 7.23 -3.44 -12.86
C ARG A 14 6.56 -3.69 -14.21
N HIS A 15 6.56 -4.94 -14.69
CA HIS A 15 6.00 -5.27 -16.00
C HIS A 15 4.50 -5.54 -15.94
N VAL A 16 3.98 -5.87 -14.76
CA VAL A 16 2.56 -6.18 -14.56
C VAL A 16 1.85 -5.13 -13.70
N LEU A 17 2.56 -4.41 -12.83
CA LEU A 17 2.00 -3.41 -11.93
C LEU A 17 2.32 -1.99 -12.41
N SER A 18 1.32 -1.33 -12.98
CA SER A 18 1.43 0.08 -13.40
C SER A 18 1.53 1.04 -12.21
N ASP A 19 2.18 2.19 -12.43
CA ASP A 19 2.43 3.21 -11.41
C ASP A 19 1.16 3.87 -10.85
N ASP A 20 0.06 3.85 -11.60
CA ASP A 20 -1.24 4.38 -11.22
C ASP A 20 -2.12 3.37 -10.47
N VAL A 21 -1.69 2.10 -10.36
CA VAL A 21 -2.45 1.06 -9.66
C VAL A 21 -2.17 1.13 -8.16
N ALA A 22 -3.23 1.20 -7.36
CA ALA A 22 -3.15 1.17 -5.90
C ALA A 22 -2.76 -0.20 -5.36
N LEU A 23 -1.76 -0.22 -4.47
CA LEU A 23 -1.52 -1.29 -3.51
C LEU A 23 -2.27 -0.99 -2.21
N GLY A 24 -3.60 -1.15 -2.23
CA GLY A 24 -4.48 -0.79 -1.12
C GLY A 24 -4.52 -1.85 -0.01
N VAL A 25 -3.35 -2.26 0.49
CA VAL A 25 -3.18 -3.32 1.49
C VAL A 25 -2.15 -2.89 2.51
N GLY A 26 -2.34 -3.24 3.78
CA GLY A 26 -1.38 -2.86 4.82
C GLY A 26 -0.02 -3.56 4.69
N ASP A 27 0.99 -3.05 5.42
CA ASP A 27 2.37 -3.52 5.34
C ASP A 27 2.57 -4.99 5.64
N GLY A 28 1.73 -5.55 6.52
CA GLY A 28 1.77 -6.96 6.85
C GLY A 28 1.47 -7.88 5.67
N TRP A 29 0.82 -7.37 4.62
CA TRP A 29 0.54 -8.12 3.41
C TRP A 29 1.46 -7.76 2.24
N HIS A 30 2.36 -6.78 2.38
CA HIS A 30 3.24 -6.38 1.29
C HIS A 30 4.14 -7.51 0.79
N GLN A 31 4.65 -8.37 1.67
CA GLN A 31 5.41 -9.55 1.24
C GLN A 31 4.54 -10.55 0.47
N LEU A 32 3.29 -10.77 0.90
CA LEU A 32 2.34 -11.65 0.21
C LEU A 32 2.00 -11.11 -1.18
N ALA A 33 1.65 -9.82 -1.26
CA ALA A 33 1.36 -9.13 -2.50
C ALA A 33 2.59 -9.13 -3.43
N GLY A 34 3.76 -8.75 -2.93
CA GLY A 34 5.00 -8.72 -3.71
C GLY A 34 5.34 -10.07 -4.33
N ARG A 35 5.30 -11.16 -3.54
CA ARG A 35 5.53 -12.53 -4.05
C ARG A 35 4.51 -12.92 -5.11
N ALA A 36 3.23 -12.70 -4.86
CA ALA A 36 2.17 -13.05 -5.79
C ALA A 36 2.28 -12.27 -7.11
N LEU A 37 2.59 -10.97 -7.05
CA LEU A 37 2.78 -10.13 -8.23
C LEU A 37 4.02 -10.53 -9.03
N GLY A 38 5.11 -10.91 -8.35
CA GLY A 38 6.30 -11.47 -8.98
C GLY A 38 6.00 -12.78 -9.71
N GLU A 39 5.30 -13.71 -9.07
CA GLU A 39 4.93 -14.97 -9.71
C GLU A 39 3.96 -14.76 -10.88
N ILE A 40 3.00 -13.84 -10.77
CA ILE A 40 2.13 -13.45 -11.90
C ILE A 40 2.96 -12.90 -13.06
N GLN A 41 3.95 -12.06 -12.78
CA GLN A 41 4.85 -11.54 -13.82
C GLN A 41 5.61 -12.68 -14.51
N ASP A 42 6.14 -13.63 -13.76
CA ASP A 42 6.91 -14.74 -14.30
C ASP A 42 6.05 -15.70 -15.14
N VAL A 43 4.87 -16.09 -14.67
CA VAL A 43 3.99 -17.04 -15.40
C VAL A 43 3.35 -16.42 -16.64
N THR A 44 3.27 -15.08 -16.70
CA THR A 44 2.65 -14.35 -17.82
C THR A 44 3.68 -13.74 -18.78
N ASP A 45 4.98 -13.88 -18.49
CA ASP A 45 6.04 -13.18 -19.22
C ASP A 45 5.77 -11.65 -19.28
N GLY A 46 5.23 -11.10 -18.19
CA GLY A 46 4.85 -9.69 -18.08
C GLY A 46 3.68 -9.23 -18.96
N LYS A 47 2.91 -10.13 -19.58
CA LYS A 47 1.86 -9.77 -20.56
C LYS A 47 0.50 -9.47 -19.95
N VAL A 48 0.38 -9.56 -18.63
CA VAL A 48 -0.86 -9.31 -17.89
C VAL A 48 -0.74 -8.03 -17.09
N ASN A 49 -1.78 -7.22 -17.11
CA ASN A 49 -1.84 -6.01 -16.29
C ASN A 49 -2.61 -6.28 -15.00
N ILE A 50 -2.01 -5.90 -13.89
CA ILE A 50 -2.68 -5.81 -12.60
C ILE A 50 -3.56 -4.56 -12.62
N ARG A 51 -4.84 -4.73 -12.33
CA ARG A 51 -5.83 -3.66 -12.31
C ARG A 51 -6.04 -3.11 -10.90
N GLN A 52 -5.95 -3.96 -9.90
CA GLN A 52 -6.19 -3.57 -8.51
C GLN A 52 -5.58 -4.58 -7.54
N VAL A 53 -4.99 -4.10 -6.46
CA VAL A 53 -4.62 -4.91 -5.29
C VAL A 53 -5.29 -4.28 -4.08
N LYS A 54 -6.14 -5.04 -3.38
CA LYS A 54 -6.89 -4.53 -2.22
C LYS A 54 -7.24 -5.61 -1.23
N GLU A 55 -7.60 -5.21 -0.02
CA GLU A 55 -8.36 -6.06 0.89
C GLU A 55 -9.83 -6.15 0.45
N ARG A 56 -10.37 -7.37 0.43
CA ARG A 56 -11.79 -7.67 0.26
C ARG A 56 -12.21 -8.81 1.20
N SER A 57 -13.15 -8.51 2.09
CA SER A 57 -13.72 -9.46 3.05
C SER A 57 -12.68 -10.17 3.93
N GLY A 58 -11.67 -9.44 4.39
CA GLY A 58 -10.57 -9.96 5.20
C GLY A 58 -9.54 -10.77 4.41
N LYS A 59 -9.52 -10.68 3.07
CA LYS A 59 -8.51 -11.34 2.24
C LYS A 59 -7.86 -10.38 1.26
N LEU A 60 -6.61 -10.64 0.94
CA LEU A 60 -5.90 -10.05 -0.20
C LEU A 60 -6.61 -10.46 -1.49
N SER A 61 -6.92 -9.49 -2.33
CA SER A 61 -7.49 -9.69 -3.66
C SER A 61 -6.64 -8.97 -4.70
N ILE A 62 -6.20 -9.71 -5.71
CA ILE A 62 -5.43 -9.21 -6.84
C ILE A 62 -6.29 -9.40 -8.10
N PHE A 63 -6.61 -8.30 -8.77
CA PHE A 63 -7.41 -8.28 -9.99
C PHE A 63 -6.49 -8.07 -11.19
N THR A 64 -6.59 -8.95 -12.18
CA THR A 64 -5.81 -8.94 -13.42
C THR A 64 -6.73 -8.69 -14.63
N ASP A 65 -6.17 -8.23 -15.75
CA ASP A 65 -6.91 -8.09 -17.00
C ASP A 65 -7.05 -9.40 -17.79
N ILE A 66 -6.26 -10.43 -17.48
CA ILE A 66 -6.32 -11.74 -18.16
C ILE A 66 -7.70 -12.40 -18.05
N MET A 67 -8.38 -12.22 -16.91
CA MET A 67 -9.74 -12.76 -16.68
C MET A 67 -10.80 -12.10 -17.58
N ILE A 68 -10.46 -10.99 -18.23
CA ILE A 68 -11.36 -10.20 -19.09
C ILE A 68 -10.95 -10.34 -20.56
N ARG A 69 -9.64 -10.27 -20.83
CA ARG A 69 -9.09 -10.35 -22.19
C ARG A 69 -8.98 -11.78 -22.70
N GLY A 70 -8.95 -12.75 -21.80
CA GLY A 70 -8.60 -14.14 -22.10
C GLY A 70 -7.10 -14.32 -22.32
N GLY A 71 -6.66 -15.56 -22.28
CA GLY A 71 -5.30 -16.00 -22.51
C GLY A 71 -5.25 -17.52 -22.69
N PRO A 72 -4.06 -18.11 -22.79
CA PRO A 72 -3.92 -19.56 -22.74
C PRO A 72 -4.47 -20.07 -21.40
N GLU A 73 -5.35 -21.08 -21.44
CA GLU A 73 -6.03 -21.65 -20.26
C GLU A 73 -5.05 -22.03 -19.14
N THR A 74 -3.87 -22.56 -19.52
CA THR A 74 -2.82 -22.91 -18.56
C THR A 74 -2.24 -21.70 -17.83
N VAL A 75 -2.12 -20.55 -18.50
CA VAL A 75 -1.64 -19.29 -17.89
C VAL A 75 -2.73 -18.69 -17.01
N GLU A 76 -3.98 -18.69 -17.46
CA GLU A 76 -5.12 -18.23 -16.66
C GLU A 76 -5.24 -19.00 -15.35
N GLN A 77 -5.19 -20.34 -15.43
CA GLN A 77 -5.26 -21.20 -14.25
C GLN A 77 -4.10 -20.93 -13.29
N ARG A 78 -2.87 -20.76 -13.80
CA ARG A 78 -1.70 -20.43 -12.97
C ARG A 78 -1.87 -19.07 -12.28
N VAL A 79 -2.34 -18.04 -12.98
CA VAL A 79 -2.63 -16.73 -12.36
C VAL A 79 -3.70 -16.87 -11.28
N PHE A 80 -4.77 -17.63 -11.54
CA PHE A 80 -5.82 -17.90 -10.58
C PHE A 80 -5.28 -18.60 -9.32
N ASP A 81 -4.47 -19.65 -9.48
CA ASP A 81 -3.85 -20.38 -8.37
C ASP A 81 -2.99 -19.46 -7.50
N VAL A 82 -2.17 -18.60 -8.11
CA VAL A 82 -1.34 -17.62 -7.39
C VAL A 82 -2.20 -16.64 -6.59
N THR A 83 -3.25 -16.09 -7.21
CA THR A 83 -4.13 -15.13 -6.54
C THR A 83 -4.88 -15.76 -5.36
N ASN A 84 -5.32 -17.02 -5.49
CA ASN A 84 -5.99 -17.74 -4.41
C ASN A 84 -5.03 -18.13 -3.28
N ALA A 85 -3.83 -18.61 -3.62
CA ALA A 85 -2.81 -18.92 -2.61
C ALA A 85 -2.47 -17.68 -1.76
N ALA A 86 -2.34 -16.51 -2.40
CA ALA A 86 -2.11 -15.25 -1.71
C ALA A 86 -3.32 -14.84 -0.83
N ALA A 87 -4.54 -15.01 -1.34
CA ALA A 87 -5.77 -14.75 -0.59
C ALA A 87 -5.91 -15.64 0.65
N ASP A 88 -5.60 -16.94 0.52
CA ASP A 88 -5.70 -17.89 1.64
C ASP A 88 -4.62 -17.66 2.69
N GLN A 89 -3.38 -17.34 2.29
CA GLN A 89 -2.34 -16.93 3.23
C GLN A 89 -2.73 -15.66 3.99
N SER A 90 -3.27 -14.66 3.30
CA SER A 90 -3.63 -13.38 3.91
C SER A 90 -4.73 -13.49 4.97
N ALA A 91 -5.56 -14.55 4.91
CA ALA A 91 -6.65 -14.77 5.87
C ALA A 91 -6.16 -15.01 7.32
N PHE A 92 -4.87 -15.32 7.49
CA PHE A 92 -4.25 -15.61 8.79
C PHE A 92 -3.06 -14.71 9.11
N VAL A 93 -2.81 -13.68 8.30
CA VAL A 93 -1.70 -12.74 8.49
C VAL A 93 -2.28 -11.36 8.79
N CYS A 94 -1.82 -10.70 9.84
CA CYS A 94 -2.22 -9.34 10.19
C CYS A 94 -1.90 -8.38 9.05
N GLU A 95 -2.89 -7.66 8.49
CA GLU A 95 -2.60 -6.68 7.42
C GLU A 95 -1.70 -5.54 7.87
N MET A 96 -1.58 -5.21 9.17
CA MET A 96 -0.72 -4.10 9.62
C MET A 96 0.74 -4.52 9.74
N CYS A 97 1.03 -5.60 10.45
CA CYS A 97 2.39 -5.92 10.90
C CYS A 97 2.94 -7.25 10.36
N GLY A 98 2.12 -8.10 9.74
CA GLY A 98 2.55 -9.37 9.17
C GLY A 98 2.68 -10.52 10.17
N SER A 99 2.41 -10.29 11.45
CA SER A 99 2.28 -11.36 12.45
C SER A 99 1.00 -12.18 12.27
N ASP A 100 0.87 -13.30 12.97
CA ASP A 100 -0.36 -14.10 12.97
C ASP A 100 -1.59 -13.25 13.32
N GLY A 101 -2.55 -13.29 12.41
CA GLY A 101 -3.78 -12.52 12.47
C GLY A 101 -5.01 -13.41 12.47
N ARG A 102 -6.12 -12.83 12.91
CA ARG A 102 -7.44 -13.45 12.80
C ARG A 102 -8.42 -12.44 12.25
N LEU A 103 -9.47 -12.95 11.60
CA LEU A 103 -10.57 -12.12 11.14
C LEU A 103 -11.20 -11.42 12.35
N THR A 104 -11.13 -10.09 12.36
CA THR A 104 -11.79 -9.24 13.35
C THR A 104 -13.12 -8.76 12.79
N ALA A 105 -14.19 -8.98 13.54
CA ALA A 105 -15.49 -8.42 13.24
C ALA A 105 -15.55 -6.96 13.70
N GLY A 106 -16.02 -6.10 12.81
CA GLY A 106 -16.22 -4.66 13.02
C GLY A 106 -16.98 -4.10 11.82
N ASP A 107 -16.99 -2.77 11.64
CA ASP A 107 -17.65 -2.13 10.49
C ASP A 107 -17.08 -2.60 9.14
N ARG A 108 -15.84 -3.09 9.14
CA ARG A 108 -15.19 -3.74 8.00
C ARG A 108 -14.42 -4.97 8.45
N LEU A 109 -14.58 -6.07 7.71
CA LEU A 109 -13.84 -7.31 7.95
C LEU A 109 -12.35 -7.09 7.66
N ARG A 110 -11.51 -7.25 8.68
CA ARG A 110 -10.04 -7.12 8.59
C ARG A 110 -9.37 -8.34 9.24
N VAL A 111 -8.14 -8.64 8.84
CA VAL A 111 -7.32 -9.64 9.55
C VAL A 111 -6.26 -8.91 10.35
N ARG A 112 -6.35 -8.99 11.68
CA ARG A 112 -5.44 -8.29 12.59
C ARG A 112 -4.91 -9.23 13.66
N CYS A 113 -3.69 -9.00 14.11
CA CYS A 113 -3.22 -9.55 15.38
C CYS A 113 -3.89 -8.77 16.54
N GLN A 114 -3.86 -9.33 17.75
CA GLN A 114 -4.48 -8.70 18.91
C GLN A 114 -3.93 -7.30 19.20
N ALA A 115 -2.61 -7.10 19.04
CA ALA A 115 -1.97 -5.81 19.30
C ALA A 115 -2.44 -4.73 18.31
N CYS A 116 -2.43 -5.01 17.00
CA CYS A 116 -2.88 -4.04 16.02
C CYS A 116 -4.39 -3.76 16.12
N ALA A 117 -5.21 -4.77 16.43
CA ALA A 117 -6.64 -4.56 16.66
C ALA A 117 -6.90 -3.65 17.87
N ALA A 118 -6.08 -3.75 18.93
CA ALA A 118 -6.17 -2.88 20.09
C ALA A 118 -5.70 -1.44 19.82
N ASP A 119 -4.84 -1.24 18.81
CA ASP A 119 -4.36 0.08 18.37
C ASP A 119 -5.37 0.82 17.48
N ASP A 120 -6.34 0.14 16.86
CA ASP A 120 -7.27 0.74 15.89
C ASP A 120 -8.07 1.95 16.45
N PRO A 121 -8.63 1.93 17.67
CA PRO A 121 -9.32 3.10 18.23
C PRO A 121 -8.39 4.31 18.39
N GLU A 122 -7.14 4.07 18.74
CA GLU A 122 -6.16 5.12 18.95
C GLU A 122 -5.68 5.72 17.63
N ARG A 123 -5.49 4.88 16.62
CA ARG A 123 -5.22 5.31 15.24
C ARG A 123 -6.35 6.20 14.73
N GLU A 124 -7.61 5.79 14.93
CA GLU A 124 -8.75 6.58 14.52
C GLU A 124 -8.82 7.92 15.26
N ARG A 125 -8.50 7.94 16.56
CA ARG A 125 -8.40 9.17 17.36
C ARG A 125 -7.35 10.12 16.79
N VAL A 126 -6.12 9.64 16.55
CA VAL A 126 -5.00 10.43 16.00
C VAL A 126 -5.36 10.98 14.62
N TRP A 127 -5.92 10.13 13.74
CA TRP A 127 -6.37 10.57 12.41
C TRP A 127 -7.41 11.70 12.50
N LYS A 128 -8.45 11.52 13.33
CA LYS A 128 -9.51 12.54 13.47
C LYS A 128 -8.96 13.85 14.04
N ALA A 129 -8.07 13.79 15.02
CA ALA A 129 -7.51 14.96 15.68
C ALA A 129 -6.54 15.74 14.77
N HIS A 130 -5.76 15.04 13.94
CA HIS A 130 -4.66 15.63 13.17
C HIS A 130 -4.84 15.56 11.65
N LYS A 131 -6.07 15.34 11.17
CA LYS A 131 -6.35 15.19 9.74
C LYS A 131 -5.77 16.33 8.88
N PRO A 132 -5.91 17.63 9.24
CA PRO A 132 -5.30 18.71 8.49
C PRO A 132 -3.76 18.64 8.49
N ASP A 133 -3.15 18.39 9.65
CA ASP A 133 -1.69 18.30 9.78
C ASP A 133 -1.11 17.15 8.96
N ILE A 134 -1.80 16.00 8.90
CA ILE A 134 -1.43 14.83 8.08
C ILE A 134 -1.46 15.19 6.59
N GLN A 135 -2.50 15.92 6.15
CA GLN A 135 -2.62 16.39 4.76
C GLN A 135 -1.49 17.35 4.40
N GLU A 136 -1.26 18.35 5.26
CA GLU A 136 -0.20 19.36 5.08
C GLU A 136 1.19 18.70 5.05
N ALA A 137 1.47 17.79 5.98
CA ALA A 137 2.74 17.07 6.02
C ALA A 137 2.98 16.21 4.77
N ALA A 138 1.93 15.54 4.27
CA ALA A 138 2.04 14.76 3.04
C ALA A 138 2.31 15.67 1.81
N ALA A 139 1.62 16.81 1.71
CA ALA A 139 1.85 17.79 0.64
C ALA A 139 3.28 18.36 0.70
N TYR A 140 3.71 18.78 1.89
CA TYR A 140 5.05 19.30 2.12
C TYR A 140 6.14 18.28 1.78
N TYR A 141 5.96 17.02 2.21
CA TYR A 141 6.87 15.93 1.88
C TYR A 141 7.00 15.73 0.37
N VAL A 142 5.89 15.76 -0.37
CA VAL A 142 5.94 15.67 -1.85
C VAL A 142 6.76 16.82 -2.43
N GLY A 143 6.51 18.06 -1.99
CA GLY A 143 7.26 19.23 -2.44
C GLY A 143 8.77 19.09 -2.22
N VAL A 144 9.20 18.70 -1.01
CA VAL A 144 10.61 18.48 -0.65
C VAL A 144 11.24 17.38 -1.51
N CYS A 145 10.53 16.27 -1.73
CA CYS A 145 11.05 15.17 -2.55
C CYS A 145 11.24 15.59 -4.01
N LEU A 146 10.30 16.35 -4.57
CA LEU A 146 10.38 16.87 -5.93
C LEU A 146 11.52 17.89 -6.08
N GLU A 147 11.66 18.81 -5.13
CA GLU A 147 12.76 19.81 -5.10
C GLU A 147 14.14 19.13 -5.15
N HIS A 148 14.30 18.02 -4.45
CA HIS A 148 15.57 17.29 -4.38
C HIS A 148 15.68 16.11 -5.34
N GLY A 149 14.66 15.84 -6.16
CA GLY A 149 14.63 14.73 -7.11
C GLY A 149 14.78 13.35 -6.48
N ARG A 150 14.33 13.15 -5.24
CA ARG A 150 14.43 11.86 -4.53
C ARG A 150 13.43 11.70 -3.39
N LEU A 151 13.14 10.45 -3.02
CA LEU A 151 12.41 10.14 -1.78
C LEU A 151 13.32 10.19 -0.56
N PHE A 152 12.79 10.70 0.55
CA PHE A 152 13.41 10.69 1.87
C PHE A 152 12.63 9.76 2.81
N PRO A 153 13.26 9.14 3.83
CA PRO A 153 12.50 8.40 4.84
C PRO A 153 11.41 9.27 5.47
N VAL A 154 10.15 8.84 5.44
CA VAL A 154 9.00 9.61 5.95
C VAL A 154 9.12 9.87 7.45
N LYS A 155 9.80 8.97 8.19
CA LYS A 155 10.16 9.18 9.60
C LYS A 155 10.99 10.45 9.87
N ASN A 156 11.55 11.09 8.84
CA ASN A 156 12.27 12.35 8.96
C ASN A 156 11.33 13.57 8.98
N ILE A 157 10.02 13.37 8.77
CA ILE A 157 9.04 14.44 8.91
C ILE A 157 8.93 14.79 10.40
N VAL A 158 9.33 16.02 10.72
CA VAL A 158 9.22 16.58 12.06
C VAL A 158 8.15 17.66 12.04
N THR A 159 6.98 17.35 12.57
CA THR A 159 5.93 18.35 12.84
C THR A 159 5.83 18.57 14.34
N ARG A 160 5.43 19.78 14.76
CA ARG A 160 5.25 20.11 16.20
C ARG A 160 4.03 19.44 16.85
N THR A 161 3.45 18.41 16.24
CA THR A 161 2.08 17.96 16.53
C THR A 161 1.99 16.81 17.53
N CYS A 162 3.08 16.12 17.87
CA CYS A 162 3.02 14.94 18.75
C CYS A 162 3.98 15.07 19.94
N VAL A 163 3.43 15.06 21.16
CA VAL A 163 4.18 15.13 22.43
C VAL A 163 4.58 13.73 22.94
N ASP A 164 3.85 12.69 22.52
CA ASP A 164 4.09 11.28 22.84
C ASP A 164 4.58 10.50 21.60
N ASP A 165 5.54 9.58 21.82
CA ASP A 165 6.13 8.69 20.82
C ASP A 165 5.08 7.80 20.13
N ARG A 166 4.05 7.35 20.86
CA ARG A 166 2.99 6.50 20.28
C ARG A 166 2.13 7.26 19.28
N ASP A 167 1.70 8.46 19.63
CA ASP A 167 0.91 9.33 18.75
C ASP A 167 1.72 9.72 17.52
N HIS A 168 3.01 10.01 17.69
CA HIS A 168 3.89 10.32 16.57
C HIS A 168 3.99 9.16 15.57
N ARG A 169 4.16 7.92 16.06
CA ARG A 169 4.18 6.73 15.20
C ARG A 169 2.86 6.59 14.42
N LEU A 170 1.73 6.69 15.10
CA LEU A 170 0.41 6.55 14.45
C LEU A 170 0.18 7.66 13.43
N TRP A 171 0.59 8.88 13.74
CA TRP A 171 0.54 10.01 12.84
C TRP A 171 1.39 9.77 11.57
N LEU A 172 2.63 9.27 11.74
CA LEU A 172 3.49 8.92 10.61
C LEU A 172 2.90 7.81 9.74
N ASP A 173 2.29 6.79 10.33
CA ASP A 173 1.60 5.73 9.60
C ASP A 173 0.49 6.32 8.69
N GLU A 174 -0.25 7.32 9.16
CA GLU A 174 -1.30 7.98 8.37
C GLU A 174 -0.72 8.84 7.23
N VAL A 175 0.41 9.50 7.44
CA VAL A 175 1.13 10.23 6.37
C VAL A 175 1.60 9.25 5.29
N HIS A 176 2.21 8.13 5.70
CA HIS A 176 2.60 7.04 4.83
C HIS A 176 1.43 6.52 3.98
N ASP A 177 0.27 6.30 4.59
CA ASP A 177 -0.95 5.89 3.89
C ASP A 177 -1.39 6.94 2.87
N ARG A 178 -1.38 8.24 3.22
CA ARG A 178 -1.74 9.32 2.28
C ARG A 178 -0.82 9.35 1.07
N LEU A 179 0.50 9.26 1.27
CA LEU A 179 1.48 9.28 0.18
C LEU A 179 1.30 8.08 -0.76
N THR A 180 1.07 6.89 -0.21
CA THR A 180 0.81 5.66 -0.99
C THR A 180 -0.46 5.81 -1.84
N TRP A 181 -1.56 6.29 -1.24
CA TRP A 181 -2.82 6.51 -1.96
C TRP A 181 -2.72 7.62 -3.00
N PHE A 182 -1.98 8.70 -2.72
CA PHE A 182 -1.76 9.79 -3.65
C PHE A 182 -1.00 9.31 -4.89
N ARG A 183 0.06 8.52 -4.70
CA ARG A 183 0.78 7.87 -5.79
C ARG A 183 -0.15 7.02 -6.66
N ALA A 184 -1.13 6.36 -6.04
CA ALA A 184 -2.15 5.57 -6.74
C ALA A 184 -3.32 6.37 -7.34
N GLY A 185 -3.26 7.70 -7.35
CA GLY A 185 -4.27 8.56 -7.99
C GLY A 185 -5.29 9.21 -7.03
N SER A 186 -5.15 9.02 -5.72
CA SER A 186 -5.88 9.83 -4.75
C SER A 186 -5.35 11.26 -4.73
N TRP A 187 -6.09 12.17 -4.11
CA TRP A 187 -5.79 13.58 -4.10
C TRP A 187 -5.14 14.03 -2.76
N ILE A 188 -4.27 15.04 -2.82
CA ILE A 188 -3.72 15.77 -1.67
C ILE A 188 -3.91 17.26 -1.96
N ASP A 189 -4.42 18.03 -0.98
CA ASP A 189 -4.57 19.49 -1.10
C ASP A 189 -3.24 20.15 -1.48
N GLY A 190 -3.27 21.02 -2.50
CA GLY A 190 -2.08 21.75 -2.94
C GLY A 190 -1.08 20.95 -3.78
N VAL A 191 -1.38 19.71 -4.16
CA VAL A 191 -0.54 18.89 -5.05
C VAL A 191 -1.32 18.47 -6.29
N ASP A 192 -0.88 18.94 -7.46
CA ASP A 192 -1.56 18.69 -8.74
C ASP A 192 -1.16 17.35 -9.39
N GLU A 193 -1.78 17.02 -10.55
CA GLU A 193 -1.47 15.78 -11.27
C GLU A 193 -0.06 15.79 -11.89
N THR A 194 0.49 16.96 -12.22
CA THR A 194 1.85 17.08 -12.75
C THR A 194 2.86 16.67 -11.66
N MET A 195 2.71 17.25 -10.47
CA MET A 195 3.49 16.90 -9.29
C MET A 195 3.33 15.42 -8.92
N ARG A 196 2.12 14.86 -9.04
CA ARG A 196 1.89 13.42 -8.84
C ARG A 196 2.67 12.56 -9.83
N ALA A 197 2.61 12.91 -11.11
CA ALA A 197 3.30 12.18 -12.16
C ALA A 197 4.82 12.23 -11.99
N GLU A 198 5.36 13.37 -11.56
CA GLU A 198 6.77 13.52 -11.21
C GLU A 198 7.14 12.73 -9.95
N PHE A 199 6.33 12.82 -8.89
CA PHE A 199 6.53 12.08 -7.64
C PHE A 199 6.51 10.56 -7.86
N ARG A 200 5.67 10.04 -8.77
CA ARG A 200 5.67 8.63 -9.19
C ARG A 200 7.02 8.17 -9.73
N ARG A 201 7.80 9.05 -10.35
CA ARG A 201 9.11 8.71 -10.91
C ARG A 201 10.23 8.74 -9.87
N LEU A 202 9.97 9.31 -8.69
CA LEU A 202 10.96 9.38 -7.62
C LEU A 202 11.17 8.02 -6.96
N ASP A 203 12.38 7.87 -6.42
CA ASP A 203 12.81 6.69 -5.71
C ASP A 203 13.71 7.09 -4.52
N PHE A 204 13.90 6.18 -3.57
CA PHE A 204 14.90 6.34 -2.53
C PHE A 204 16.29 6.22 -3.15
N VAL A 205 17.13 7.23 -2.96
CA VAL A 205 18.55 7.18 -3.36
C VAL A 205 19.23 6.04 -2.59
N ARG A 206 19.85 5.12 -3.34
CA ARG A 206 20.70 4.07 -2.79
C ARG A 206 22.10 4.59 -2.52
#